data_AF-A0A382TSB5-F1
#
_entry.id   AF-A0A382TSB5-F1
#
_cell.length_a   1.000
_cell.length_b   1.000
_cell.length_c   1.000
_cell.angle_alpha   90.00
_cell.angle_beta   90.00
_cell.angle_gamma   90.00
#
_symmetry.space_group_name_H-M   'P 1'
#
loop_
_entity.id
_entity.type
_entity.pdbx_description
1 polymer ?
#
loop_
_entity_poly.entity_id
_entity_poly.type
_entity_poly.pdbx_seq_one_letter_code
_entity_poly.pdbx_strand_id
1 'polypeptide(L)'
;NRQFVVIFHELLHYGVESTDYVTFEVIFDEETSNIIVQYLDVVGSGSNHDYGSGSSVGIENADGSDGLQVSYYQNSILDSMVIMFVAPSTSSETTTELFFSEYGEGSSQTKWLELYNPTEDTLDLSDYTVSIFRNGSSSADYSHSFVGELLPAETFVVTREEANSTVKTYADTVLANGNSTALSFNGNDALALLKAHEVGTGYDTLDIIGVIGVDPGASWSVYSADTSGSTKDHTLTRDSIVTTGNTNWTEAGGTSATAGEWVIHPLDHFDNIGGHPDDPFRCYNNALTFTFYTGSWGE
;
A
#
# COMPACT_ATOMS: atom_id res chain seq x y z
N ASN A 1 -10.57 -15.43 -5.67
CA ASN A 1 -10.93 -15.30 -7.09
C ASN A 1 -12.30 -14.63 -7.20
N ARG A 2 -12.40 -13.36 -6.80
CA ARG A 2 -13.63 -12.58 -6.99
C ARG A 2 -13.60 -12.01 -8.40
N GLN A 3 -14.76 -11.94 -9.02
CA GLN A 3 -14.95 -11.31 -10.32
C GLN A 3 -16.10 -10.33 -10.20
N PHE A 4 -15.93 -9.15 -10.79
CA PHE A 4 -17.01 -8.19 -10.98
C PHE A 4 -17.40 -8.21 -12.46
N VAL A 5 -18.69 -8.41 -12.75
CA VAL A 5 -19.19 -8.60 -14.12
C VAL A 5 -20.23 -7.54 -14.43
N VAL A 6 -20.05 -6.83 -15.54
CA VAL A 6 -21.04 -5.92 -16.13
C VAL A 6 -21.58 -6.55 -17.39
N ILE A 7 -22.89 -6.80 -17.44
CA ILE A 7 -23.54 -7.41 -18.59
C ILE A 7 -24.32 -6.34 -19.35
N PHE A 8 -24.06 -6.27 -20.66
CA PHE A 8 -24.81 -5.50 -21.61
C PHE A 8 -25.70 -6.44 -22.43
N HIS A 9 -27.00 -6.35 -22.22
CA HIS A 9 -27.97 -7.28 -22.80
C HIS A 9 -28.71 -6.64 -23.97
N GLU A 10 -28.71 -7.33 -25.13
CA GLU A 10 -29.41 -6.94 -26.35
C GLU A 10 -29.20 -5.45 -26.72
N LEU A 11 -27.95 -4.98 -26.70
CA LEU A 11 -27.63 -3.61 -27.13
C LEU A 11 -27.89 -3.45 -28.63
N LEU A 12 -28.83 -2.58 -28.96
CA LEU A 12 -29.16 -2.20 -30.33
C LEU A 12 -28.17 -1.19 -30.89
N HIS A 13 -28.00 -1.20 -32.21
CA HIS A 13 -27.21 -0.19 -32.90
C HIS A 13 -27.84 1.21 -32.79
N TYR A 14 -27.01 2.19 -32.46
CA TYR A 14 -27.44 3.57 -32.39
C TYR A 14 -27.79 4.12 -33.78
N GLY A 15 -28.96 4.76 -33.92
CA GLY A 15 -29.36 5.48 -35.13
C GLY A 15 -29.80 4.61 -36.31
N VAL A 16 -30.04 3.31 -36.10
CA VAL A 16 -30.49 2.37 -37.13
C VAL A 16 -31.78 1.69 -36.68
N GLU A 17 -32.83 1.72 -37.52
CA GLU A 17 -34.02 0.88 -37.29
C GLU A 17 -33.68 -0.56 -37.69
N SER A 18 -33.24 -1.37 -36.73
CA SER A 18 -32.93 -2.79 -36.90
C SER A 18 -33.37 -3.61 -35.67
N THR A 19 -33.54 -4.92 -35.87
CA THR A 19 -33.68 -5.91 -34.78
C THR A 19 -32.33 -6.53 -34.39
N ASP A 20 -31.25 -6.11 -35.03
CA ASP A 20 -29.89 -6.57 -34.77
C ASP A 20 -29.38 -6.04 -33.42
N TYR A 21 -28.67 -6.89 -32.67
CA TYR A 21 -28.23 -6.60 -31.32
C TYR A 21 -26.93 -7.30 -30.97
N VAL A 22 -26.28 -6.79 -29.92
CA VAL A 22 -25.11 -7.41 -29.31
C VAL A 22 -25.34 -7.59 -27.81
N THR A 23 -25.21 -8.82 -27.32
CA THR A 23 -25.10 -9.13 -25.89
C THR A 23 -23.65 -9.44 -25.58
N PHE A 24 -23.06 -8.73 -24.62
CA PHE A 24 -21.71 -8.99 -24.15
C PHE A 24 -21.55 -8.68 -22.66
N GLU A 25 -20.52 -9.24 -22.05
CA GLU A 25 -20.14 -8.94 -20.68
C GLU A 25 -18.69 -8.46 -20.57
N VAL A 26 -18.43 -7.62 -19.58
CA VAL A 26 -17.10 -7.17 -19.19
C VAL A 26 -16.83 -7.71 -17.79
N ILE A 27 -15.82 -8.55 -17.68
CA ILE A 27 -15.38 -9.21 -16.45
C ILE A 27 -14.09 -8.53 -15.99
N PHE A 28 -14.09 -8.07 -14.75
CA PHE A 28 -12.90 -7.60 -14.03
C PHE A 28 -12.47 -8.72 -13.10
N ASP A 29 -11.31 -9.31 -13.39
CA ASP A 29 -10.75 -10.40 -12.60
C ASP A 29 -9.76 -9.82 -11.57
N GLU A 30 -10.09 -9.96 -10.29
CA GLU A 30 -9.31 -9.34 -9.22
C GLU A 30 -7.93 -9.98 -9.05
N GLU A 31 -7.83 -11.30 -9.22
CA GLU A 31 -6.57 -12.03 -9.00
C GLU A 31 -5.53 -11.68 -10.05
N THR A 32 -5.97 -11.51 -11.30
CA THR A 32 -5.07 -11.28 -12.43
C THR A 32 -5.02 -9.83 -12.88
N SER A 33 -5.90 -8.98 -12.37
CA SER A 33 -6.16 -7.62 -12.87
C SER A 33 -6.54 -7.56 -14.35
N ASN A 34 -6.91 -8.69 -14.96
CA ASN A 34 -7.30 -8.75 -16.36
C ASN A 34 -8.71 -8.20 -16.57
N ILE A 35 -8.92 -7.57 -17.72
CA ILE A 35 -10.25 -7.18 -18.20
C ILE A 35 -10.61 -8.10 -19.36
N ILE A 36 -11.74 -8.79 -19.24
CA ILE A 36 -12.21 -9.75 -20.25
C ILE A 36 -13.54 -9.25 -20.81
N VAL A 37 -13.63 -9.11 -22.13
CA VAL A 37 -14.87 -8.82 -22.84
C VAL A 37 -15.32 -10.09 -23.56
N GLN A 38 -16.51 -10.60 -23.23
CA GLN A 38 -17.08 -11.79 -23.86
C GLN A 38 -18.35 -11.42 -24.62
N TYR A 39 -18.36 -11.64 -25.93
CA TYR A 39 -19.53 -11.47 -26.78
C TYR A 39 -20.34 -12.77 -26.74
N LEU A 40 -21.51 -12.70 -26.11
CA LEU A 40 -22.33 -13.87 -25.79
C LEU A 40 -23.39 -14.18 -26.85
N ASP A 41 -23.87 -13.14 -27.53
CA ASP A 41 -24.82 -13.27 -28.65
C ASP A 41 -24.67 -12.05 -29.57
N VAL A 42 -24.40 -12.27 -30.85
CA VAL A 42 -24.17 -11.22 -31.85
C VAL A 42 -25.07 -11.49 -33.04
N VAL A 43 -26.19 -10.78 -33.09
CA VAL A 43 -27.19 -10.89 -34.16
C VAL A 43 -27.06 -9.69 -35.08
N GLY A 44 -26.66 -9.94 -36.33
CA GLY A 44 -26.44 -8.91 -37.34
C GLY A 44 -26.91 -9.36 -38.72
N SER A 45 -27.55 -8.46 -39.46
CA SER A 45 -28.05 -8.68 -40.81
C SER A 45 -27.17 -8.08 -41.92
N GLY A 46 -26.16 -7.26 -41.57
CA GLY A 46 -25.25 -6.56 -42.49
C GLY A 46 -23.87 -6.19 -41.92
N SER A 47 -22.87 -6.05 -42.80
CA SER A 47 -21.45 -5.83 -42.46
C SER A 47 -21.06 -4.39 -42.13
N ASN A 48 -21.99 -3.45 -42.02
CA ASN A 48 -21.65 -2.02 -41.90
C ASN A 48 -21.75 -1.47 -40.47
N HIS A 49 -22.42 -2.19 -39.57
CA HIS A 49 -22.57 -1.80 -38.15
C HIS A 49 -22.55 -3.04 -37.24
N ASP A 50 -23.09 -4.16 -37.72
CA ASP A 50 -23.49 -5.29 -36.86
C ASP A 50 -22.35 -6.16 -36.34
N TYR A 51 -21.14 -6.00 -36.89
CA TYR A 51 -19.93 -6.70 -36.44
C TYR A 51 -18.82 -5.74 -36.01
N GLY A 52 -19.17 -4.52 -35.60
CA GLY A 52 -18.21 -3.47 -35.22
C GLY A 52 -17.64 -2.68 -36.41
N SER A 53 -18.07 -2.99 -37.63
CA SER A 53 -17.75 -2.18 -38.81
C SER A 53 -18.26 -0.74 -38.59
N GLY A 54 -17.41 0.25 -38.79
CA GLY A 54 -17.70 1.64 -38.43
C GLY A 54 -17.29 2.07 -37.01
N SER A 55 -16.96 1.16 -36.09
CA SER A 55 -16.54 1.50 -34.74
C SER A 55 -15.08 1.11 -34.43
N SER A 56 -14.57 1.67 -33.34
CA SER A 56 -13.36 1.16 -32.68
C SER A 56 -13.78 0.15 -31.62
N VAL A 57 -13.09 -1.00 -31.55
CA VAL A 57 -13.20 -1.95 -30.44
C VAL A 57 -11.90 -1.86 -29.64
N GLY A 58 -11.99 -1.62 -28.35
CA GLY A 58 -10.81 -1.46 -27.51
C GLY A 58 -11.18 -1.03 -26.08
N ILE A 59 -10.16 -0.68 -25.32
CA ILE A 59 -10.28 -0.02 -24.02
C ILE A 59 -9.53 1.31 -24.07
N GLU A 60 -10.02 2.31 -23.36
CA GLU A 60 -9.36 3.61 -23.20
C GLU A 60 -9.51 4.10 -21.77
N ASN A 61 -8.62 4.99 -21.35
CA ASN A 61 -8.72 5.68 -20.07
C ASN A 61 -9.85 6.73 -20.11
N ALA A 62 -10.24 7.23 -18.93
CA ALA A 62 -11.45 8.03 -18.77
C ALA A 62 -11.47 9.36 -19.55
N ASP A 63 -10.31 9.93 -19.88
CA ASP A 63 -10.18 11.15 -20.69
C ASP A 63 -9.90 10.88 -22.18
N GLY A 64 -9.78 9.60 -22.58
CA GLY A 64 -9.52 9.17 -23.94
C GLY A 64 -8.13 9.51 -24.46
N SER A 65 -7.16 9.85 -23.59
CA SER A 65 -5.79 10.15 -24.00
C SER A 65 -5.00 8.89 -24.39
N ASP A 66 -5.32 7.76 -23.76
CA ASP A 66 -4.60 6.51 -23.88
C ASP A 66 -5.58 5.35 -24.04
N GLY A 67 -5.33 4.51 -25.04
CA GLY A 67 -6.18 3.36 -25.28
C GLY A 67 -5.48 2.25 -26.05
N LEU A 68 -6.00 1.04 -25.89
CA LEU A 68 -5.61 -0.13 -26.63
C LEU A 68 -6.74 -0.50 -27.60
N GLN A 69 -6.50 -0.23 -28.88
CA GLN A 69 -7.42 -0.59 -29.95
C GLN A 69 -7.17 -2.03 -30.42
N VAL A 70 -8.21 -2.85 -30.39
CA VAL A 70 -8.21 -4.22 -30.93
C VAL A 70 -8.58 -4.22 -32.40
N SER A 71 -9.58 -3.41 -32.79
CA SER A 71 -9.98 -3.27 -34.19
C SER A 71 -10.55 -1.88 -34.48
N TYR A 72 -10.54 -1.53 -35.76
CA TYR A 72 -11.13 -0.31 -36.27
C TYR A 72 -11.72 -0.56 -37.66
N TYR A 73 -12.99 -0.19 -37.84
CA TYR A 73 -13.66 -0.18 -39.14
C TYR A 73 -13.61 -1.55 -39.86
N GLN A 74 -13.82 -2.63 -39.12
CA GLN A 74 -13.78 -4.01 -39.63
C GLN A 74 -14.84 -4.88 -38.95
N ASN A 75 -15.25 -5.96 -39.62
CA ASN A 75 -16.11 -6.98 -39.03
C ASN A 75 -15.30 -7.88 -38.09
N SER A 76 -15.08 -7.42 -36.86
CA SER A 76 -14.22 -8.13 -35.90
C SER A 76 -14.98 -8.71 -34.73
N ILE A 77 -16.25 -8.39 -34.54
CA ILE A 77 -17.06 -8.91 -33.43
C ILE A 77 -17.90 -10.08 -33.93
N LEU A 78 -17.84 -11.22 -33.24
CA LEU A 78 -18.56 -12.43 -33.59
C LEU A 78 -19.16 -13.07 -32.33
N ASP A 79 -20.17 -13.89 -32.54
CA ASP A 79 -20.74 -14.72 -31.46
C ASP A 79 -19.66 -15.59 -30.79
N SER A 80 -19.73 -15.71 -29.47
CA SER A 80 -18.77 -16.41 -28.62
C SER A 80 -17.32 -15.87 -28.67
N MET A 81 -17.09 -14.67 -29.21
CA MET A 81 -15.75 -14.07 -29.21
C MET A 81 -15.35 -13.56 -27.82
N VAL A 82 -14.09 -13.77 -27.46
CA VAL A 82 -13.50 -13.24 -26.22
C VAL A 82 -12.31 -12.36 -26.54
N ILE A 83 -12.27 -11.18 -25.93
CA ILE A 83 -11.12 -10.28 -25.93
C ILE A 83 -10.62 -10.21 -24.49
N MET A 84 -9.36 -10.53 -24.27
CA MET A 84 -8.72 -10.41 -22.97
C MET A 84 -7.63 -9.34 -23.02
N PHE A 85 -7.81 -8.31 -22.22
CA PHE A 85 -6.80 -7.30 -21.94
C PHE A 85 -6.01 -7.76 -20.73
N VAL A 86 -4.79 -8.21 -21.00
CA VAL A 86 -3.89 -8.71 -19.97
C VAL A 86 -3.26 -7.53 -19.26
N ALA A 87 -3.39 -7.47 -17.94
CA ALA A 87 -2.68 -6.47 -17.15
C ALA A 87 -1.17 -6.61 -17.41
N PRO A 88 -0.43 -5.50 -17.56
CA PRO A 88 1.02 -5.58 -17.66
C PRO A 88 1.54 -6.33 -16.43
N SER A 89 2.43 -7.30 -16.64
CA SER A 89 3.12 -7.96 -15.54
C SER A 89 3.88 -6.89 -14.75
N THR A 90 3.52 -6.70 -13.48
CA THR A 90 4.31 -5.87 -12.58
C THR A 90 5.71 -6.47 -12.52
N SER A 91 6.69 -5.78 -13.10
CA SER A 91 8.07 -6.26 -13.13
C SER A 91 8.61 -6.21 -11.71
N SER A 92 8.79 -7.38 -11.08
CA SER A 92 9.50 -7.57 -9.80
C SER A 92 9.29 -6.42 -8.83
N GLU A 93 8.11 -6.40 -8.19
CA GLU A 93 7.91 -5.74 -6.91
C GLU A 93 9.20 -5.88 -6.07
N THR A 94 9.85 -4.77 -5.71
CA THR A 94 10.27 -4.68 -4.31
C THR A 94 8.95 -4.88 -3.57
N THR A 95 8.69 -6.09 -3.07
CA THR A 95 7.42 -6.36 -2.40
C THR A 95 7.30 -5.29 -1.35
N THR A 96 6.30 -4.44 -1.53
CA THR A 96 5.98 -3.42 -0.56
C THR A 96 5.62 -4.22 0.69
N GLU A 97 6.26 -3.92 1.81
CA GLU A 97 6.22 -4.74 3.02
C GLU A 97 5.99 -3.82 4.21
N LEU A 98 5.67 -4.42 5.35
CA LEU A 98 5.51 -3.71 6.61
C LEU A 98 6.73 -2.82 6.90
N PHE A 99 6.50 -1.59 7.37
CA PHE A 99 7.57 -0.68 7.78
C PHE A 99 7.19 0.14 9.02
N PHE A 100 8.17 0.83 9.64
CA PHE A 100 7.93 1.72 10.77
C PHE A 100 7.29 3.04 10.30
N SER A 101 6.01 3.27 10.65
CA SER A 101 5.31 4.52 10.41
C SER A 101 5.48 5.53 11.55
N GLU A 102 5.73 5.07 12.77
CA GLU A 102 5.95 5.97 13.90
C GLU A 102 6.97 5.40 14.91
N TYR A 103 7.83 6.28 15.41
CA TYR A 103 8.72 6.04 16.55
C TYR A 103 8.46 7.09 17.62
N GLY A 104 8.22 6.66 18.85
CA GLY A 104 7.97 7.56 19.97
C GLY A 104 8.91 7.35 21.14
N GLU A 105 9.80 8.31 21.37
CA GLU A 105 10.55 8.42 22.62
C GLU A 105 9.90 9.49 23.52
N GLY A 106 8.79 9.11 24.14
CA GLY A 106 8.04 9.97 25.05
C GLY A 106 8.68 10.13 26.43
N SER A 107 8.05 10.96 27.25
CA SER A 107 8.50 11.25 28.61
C SER A 107 8.43 10.02 29.52
N SER A 108 9.30 9.98 30.53
CA SER A 108 9.39 8.88 31.50
C SER A 108 9.60 7.53 30.79
N GLN A 109 8.71 6.56 31.03
CA GLN A 109 8.76 5.22 30.45
C GLN A 109 7.87 5.08 29.20
N THR A 110 7.33 6.19 28.66
CA THR A 110 6.50 6.17 27.45
C THR A 110 7.37 5.91 26.24
N LYS A 111 7.13 4.77 25.58
CA LYS A 111 7.82 4.31 24.37
C LYS A 111 6.82 3.58 23.49
N TRP A 112 6.81 3.84 22.20
CA TRP A 112 5.99 3.09 21.25
C TRP A 112 6.63 3.03 19.88
N LEU A 113 6.21 2.02 19.12
CA LEU A 113 6.45 1.89 17.70
C LEU A 113 5.11 1.66 17.03
N GLU A 114 4.92 2.24 15.87
CA GLU A 114 3.82 1.94 14.97
C GLU A 114 4.38 1.33 13.69
N LEU A 115 3.75 0.26 13.25
CA LEU A 115 4.00 -0.40 11.98
C LEU A 115 2.84 -0.10 11.04
N TYR A 116 3.10 0.07 9.76
CA TYR A 116 2.07 0.32 8.76
C TYR A 116 2.14 -0.71 7.64
N ASN A 117 0.97 -1.18 7.20
CA ASN A 117 0.81 -2.05 6.03
C ASN A 117 0.50 -1.21 4.79
N PRO A 118 1.49 -0.88 3.95
CA PRO A 118 1.29 -0.18 2.68
C PRO A 118 0.77 -1.07 1.54
N THR A 119 0.53 -2.36 1.78
CA THR A 119 0.14 -3.30 0.73
C THR A 119 -1.38 -3.32 0.55
N GLU A 120 -1.82 -3.84 -0.60
CA GLU A 120 -3.23 -4.12 -0.88
C GLU A 120 -3.72 -5.45 -0.27
N ASP A 121 -2.81 -6.20 0.39
CA ASP A 121 -3.09 -7.49 0.97
C ASP A 121 -3.10 -7.46 2.51
N THR A 122 -3.88 -8.35 3.10
CA THR A 122 -3.78 -8.61 4.54
C THR A 122 -2.46 -9.33 4.84
N LEU A 123 -1.63 -8.77 5.70
CA LEU A 123 -0.36 -9.36 6.12
C LEU A 123 -0.55 -10.25 7.37
N ASP A 124 -0.02 -11.47 7.34
CA ASP A 124 0.17 -12.29 8.55
C ASP A 124 1.39 -11.78 9.31
N LEU A 125 1.19 -11.23 10.50
CA LEU A 125 2.25 -10.63 11.31
C LEU A 125 3.17 -11.67 11.97
N SER A 126 2.84 -12.97 11.93
CA SER A 126 3.62 -14.01 12.61
C SER A 126 5.05 -14.18 12.08
N ASP A 127 5.31 -13.73 10.86
CA ASP A 127 6.65 -13.73 10.26
C ASP A 127 7.50 -12.50 10.64
N TYR A 128 6.90 -11.50 11.29
CA TYR A 128 7.55 -10.23 11.57
C TYR A 128 8.09 -10.16 12.99
N THR A 129 9.22 -9.49 13.14
CA THR A 129 9.87 -9.27 14.44
C THR A 129 10.53 -7.90 14.47
N VAL A 130 10.36 -7.18 15.58
CA VAL A 130 11.20 -6.00 15.88
C VAL A 130 12.29 -6.41 16.85
N SER A 131 13.53 -6.02 16.55
CA SER A 131 14.68 -6.22 17.42
C SER A 131 15.34 -4.89 17.78
N ILE A 132 15.76 -4.76 19.04
CA ILE A 132 16.55 -3.63 19.53
C ILE A 132 18.02 -4.05 19.71
N PHE A 133 18.92 -3.14 19.35
CA PHE A 133 20.37 -3.28 19.45
C PHE A 133 20.89 -2.10 20.28
N ARG A 134 21.22 -2.37 21.53
CA ARG A 134 21.45 -1.31 22.49
C ARG A 134 22.86 -0.76 22.46
N ASN A 135 23.01 0.56 22.59
CA ASN A 135 24.29 1.25 22.76
C ASN A 135 25.39 0.74 21.81
N GLY A 136 25.07 0.61 20.52
CA GLY A 136 25.99 0.13 19.48
C GLY A 136 26.24 -1.38 19.46
N SER A 137 25.39 -2.20 20.08
CA SER A 137 25.45 -3.66 19.95
C SER A 137 25.28 -4.11 18.50
N SER A 138 26.04 -5.13 18.08
CA SER A 138 25.87 -5.82 16.79
C SER A 138 25.01 -7.08 16.90
N SER A 139 24.39 -7.32 18.06
CA SER A 139 23.51 -8.45 18.33
C SER A 139 22.26 -7.96 19.01
N ALA A 140 21.11 -8.55 18.66
CA ALA A 140 19.83 -8.13 19.24
C ALA A 140 19.84 -8.39 20.76
N ASP A 141 19.55 -7.35 21.53
CA ASP A 141 19.42 -7.44 22.98
C ASP A 141 18.05 -8.01 23.37
N TYR A 142 17.01 -7.56 22.68
CA TYR A 142 15.64 -8.03 22.83
C TYR A 142 14.91 -8.00 21.49
N SER A 143 13.98 -8.94 21.34
CA SER A 143 13.13 -9.03 20.16
C SER A 143 11.68 -9.23 20.57
N HIS A 144 10.77 -8.77 19.74
CA HIS A 144 9.34 -9.03 19.86
C HIS A 144 8.83 -9.53 18.51
N SER A 145 8.38 -10.79 18.48
CA SER A 145 7.68 -11.37 17.33
C SER A 145 6.20 -11.09 17.45
N PHE A 146 5.60 -10.66 16.35
CA PHE A 146 4.19 -10.30 16.29
C PHE A 146 3.33 -11.54 16.03
N VAL A 147 2.02 -11.38 16.17
CA VAL A 147 1.01 -12.38 15.85
C VAL A 147 -0.24 -11.68 15.35
N GLY A 148 -1.05 -12.39 14.57
CA GLY A 148 -2.31 -11.88 14.04
C GLY A 148 -2.16 -11.39 12.61
N GLU A 149 -3.17 -10.67 12.14
CA GLU A 149 -3.26 -10.18 10.77
C GLU A 149 -3.37 -8.65 10.80
N LEU A 150 -2.78 -7.98 9.81
CA LEU A 150 -2.90 -6.53 9.61
C LEU A 150 -3.49 -6.28 8.22
N LEU A 151 -4.66 -5.64 8.19
CA LEU A 151 -5.35 -5.32 6.93
C LEU A 151 -4.57 -4.27 6.13
N PRO A 152 -4.83 -4.15 4.81
CA PRO A 152 -4.33 -3.05 3.98
C PRO A 152 -4.59 -1.69 4.61
N ALA A 153 -3.63 -0.78 4.52
CA ALA A 153 -3.70 0.60 5.01
C ALA A 153 -3.98 0.77 6.51
N GLU A 154 -3.82 -0.29 7.31
CA GLU A 154 -3.94 -0.24 8.76
C GLU A 154 -2.57 -0.17 9.45
N THR A 155 -2.59 0.29 10.69
CA THR A 155 -1.41 0.39 11.56
C THR A 155 -1.47 -0.62 12.69
N PHE A 156 -0.31 -1.06 13.16
CA PHE A 156 -0.16 -1.87 14.38
C PHE A 156 0.71 -1.15 15.39
N VAL A 157 0.14 -0.77 16.53
CA VAL A 157 0.82 0.00 17.58
C VAL A 157 1.25 -0.92 18.71
N VAL A 158 2.54 -0.91 19.03
CA VAL A 158 3.10 -1.60 20.18
C VAL A 158 3.66 -0.60 21.19
N THR A 159 3.29 -0.76 22.46
CA THR A 159 3.77 0.10 23.57
C THR A 159 4.12 -0.70 24.82
N ARG A 160 4.55 -0.02 25.88
CA ARG A 160 4.89 -0.59 27.19
C ARG A 160 3.77 -0.43 28.20
N GLU A 161 3.70 -1.33 29.18
CA GLU A 161 2.74 -1.26 30.28
C GLU A 161 2.84 0.06 31.08
N GLU A 162 4.07 0.59 31.22
CA GLU A 162 4.35 1.83 31.95
C GLU A 162 4.13 3.11 31.12
N ALA A 163 3.75 2.98 29.85
CA ALA A 163 3.53 4.11 28.97
C ALA A 163 2.32 4.96 29.41
N ASN A 164 2.30 6.19 28.92
CA ASN A 164 1.16 7.09 29.03
C ASN A 164 -0.15 6.39 28.62
N SER A 165 -1.24 6.66 29.34
CA SER A 165 -2.55 6.05 29.07
C SER A 165 -3.07 6.34 27.67
N THR A 166 -2.76 7.51 27.09
CA THR A 166 -3.17 7.85 25.72
C THR A 166 -2.57 6.87 24.72
N VAL A 167 -1.25 6.63 24.78
CA VAL A 167 -0.57 5.66 23.90
C VAL A 167 -1.17 4.26 24.07
N LYS A 168 -1.44 3.85 25.32
CA LYS A 168 -2.06 2.54 25.60
C LYS A 168 -3.49 2.39 25.07
N THR A 169 -4.21 3.48 24.84
CA THR A 169 -5.56 3.42 24.25
C THR A 169 -5.53 2.99 22.78
N TYR A 170 -4.45 3.32 22.07
CA TYR A 170 -4.27 2.98 20.65
C TYR A 170 -3.45 1.71 20.43
N ALA A 171 -2.84 1.15 21.48
CA ALA A 171 -1.95 0.02 21.34
C ALA A 171 -2.70 -1.30 21.09
N ASP A 172 -2.33 -1.98 20.00
CA ASP A 172 -2.71 -3.37 19.72
C ASP A 172 -1.99 -4.35 20.65
N THR A 173 -0.76 -4.01 21.04
CA THR A 173 0.04 -4.80 21.97
C THR A 173 0.69 -3.93 23.04
N VAL A 174 0.51 -4.33 24.30
CA VAL A 174 1.17 -3.73 25.46
C VAL A 174 2.15 -4.73 26.05
N LEU A 175 3.44 -4.44 25.94
CA LEU A 175 4.50 -5.28 26.48
C LEU A 175 4.70 -5.02 27.98
N ALA A 176 4.53 -6.07 28.76
CA ALA A 176 5.03 -6.15 30.13
C ALA A 176 6.54 -6.49 30.11
N ASN A 177 7.23 -6.30 31.24
CA ASN A 177 8.67 -6.55 31.47
C ASN A 177 9.61 -5.33 31.29
N GLY A 178 9.07 -4.12 31.24
CA GLY A 178 9.83 -2.87 31.30
C GLY A 178 11.04 -2.82 30.37
N ASN A 179 12.24 -2.63 30.94
CA ASN A 179 13.51 -2.53 30.20
C ASN A 179 14.06 -3.88 29.71
N SER A 180 13.25 -4.92 29.55
CA SER A 180 13.64 -6.20 28.95
C SER A 180 12.77 -6.54 27.73
N THR A 181 12.49 -5.52 26.92
CA THR A 181 11.63 -5.60 25.73
C THR A 181 12.26 -4.86 24.55
N ALA A 182 11.73 -5.04 23.34
CA ALA A 182 12.14 -4.27 22.18
C ALA A 182 11.83 -2.75 22.30
N LEU A 183 10.96 -2.35 23.24
CA LEU A 183 10.56 -0.95 23.49
C LEU A 183 11.35 -0.25 24.60
N SER A 184 12.57 -0.69 24.81
CA SER A 184 13.46 -0.21 25.87
C SER A 184 14.45 0.85 25.39
N PHE A 185 14.24 1.37 24.18
CA PHE A 185 15.12 2.33 23.56
C PHE A 185 15.12 3.69 24.28
N ASN A 186 16.24 4.40 24.22
CA ASN A 186 16.44 5.72 24.85
C ASN A 186 17.28 6.69 24.00
N GLY A 187 17.19 6.53 22.68
CA GLY A 187 17.69 7.48 21.69
C GLY A 187 18.93 7.00 20.96
N ASN A 188 19.87 6.32 21.61
CA ASN A 188 21.11 5.86 20.97
C ASN A 188 21.09 4.37 20.56
N ASP A 189 19.96 3.70 20.75
CA ASP A 189 19.78 2.32 20.34
C ASP A 189 19.34 2.23 18.88
N ALA A 190 19.68 1.14 18.20
CA ALA A 190 19.16 0.85 16.86
C ALA A 190 17.98 -0.12 16.95
N LEU A 191 17.02 0.01 16.04
CA LEU A 191 15.88 -0.89 15.86
C LEU A 191 15.88 -1.43 14.44
N ALA A 192 15.49 -2.69 14.29
CA ALA A 192 15.26 -3.31 12.99
C ALA A 192 13.91 -4.01 12.97
N LEU A 193 13.16 -3.77 11.91
CA LEU A 193 12.01 -4.59 11.53
C LEU A 193 12.49 -5.70 10.60
N LEU A 194 12.16 -6.92 10.98
CA LEU A 194 12.66 -8.14 10.37
C LEU A 194 11.50 -9.00 9.92
N LYS A 195 11.68 -9.71 8.80
CA LYS A 195 10.75 -10.74 8.31
C LYS A 195 11.49 -12.06 8.14
N ALA A 196 10.91 -13.14 8.66
CA ALA A 196 11.37 -14.50 8.37
C ALA A 196 10.68 -14.98 7.09
N HIS A 197 11.43 -15.39 6.07
CA HIS A 197 10.84 -15.93 4.84
C HIS A 197 10.37 -17.38 5.01
N GLU A 198 11.08 -18.15 5.83
CA GLU A 198 10.70 -19.50 6.25
C GLU A 198 11.23 -19.82 7.67
N VAL A 199 10.52 -20.66 8.43
CA VAL A 199 10.94 -21.08 9.78
C VAL A 199 12.33 -21.74 9.74
N GLY A 200 13.30 -21.13 10.41
CA GLY A 200 14.70 -21.62 10.47
C GLY A 200 15.62 -21.06 9.38
N THR A 201 15.12 -20.17 8.53
CA THR A 201 15.96 -19.31 7.66
C THR A 201 16.37 -18.03 8.40
N GLY A 202 17.31 -17.29 7.84
CA GLY A 202 17.67 -15.97 8.35
C GLY A 202 16.52 -14.97 8.20
N TYR A 203 16.68 -13.79 8.79
CA TYR A 203 15.72 -12.70 8.62
C TYR A 203 16.17 -11.77 7.49
N ASP A 204 15.22 -11.30 6.70
CA ASP A 204 15.39 -10.10 5.90
C ASP A 204 15.14 -8.87 6.77
N THR A 205 15.93 -7.83 6.58
CA THR A 205 15.69 -6.53 7.24
C THR A 205 14.82 -5.69 6.33
N LEU A 206 13.66 -5.27 6.83
CA LEU A 206 12.70 -4.47 6.07
C LEU A 206 12.92 -2.98 6.28
N ASP A 207 13.22 -2.57 7.52
CA ASP A 207 13.33 -1.16 7.89
C ASP A 207 14.21 -1.02 9.14
N ILE A 208 14.93 0.10 9.25
CA ILE A 208 15.79 0.38 10.40
C ILE A 208 15.62 1.80 10.94
N ILE A 209 15.78 1.91 12.26
CA ILE A 209 15.98 3.18 12.96
C ILE A 209 17.36 3.11 13.63
N GLY A 210 18.28 3.99 13.23
CA GLY A 210 19.68 3.94 13.64
C GLY A 210 20.53 2.93 12.87
N VAL A 211 21.79 2.75 13.27
CA VAL A 211 22.74 1.82 12.62
C VAL A 211 23.18 0.73 13.60
N ILE A 212 22.87 -0.53 13.27
CA ILE A 212 23.27 -1.69 14.07
C ILE A 212 24.80 -1.76 14.19
N GLY A 213 25.30 -2.02 15.40
CA GLY A 213 26.73 -2.11 15.67
C GLY A 213 27.45 -0.76 15.83
N VAL A 214 26.72 0.36 15.81
CA VAL A 214 27.27 1.71 15.93
C VAL A 214 26.57 2.46 17.06
N ASP A 215 27.36 3.06 17.97
CA ASP A 215 26.85 3.95 19.02
C ASP A 215 26.96 5.41 18.56
N PRO A 216 25.85 6.16 18.40
CA PRO A 216 25.88 7.57 18.02
C PRO A 216 26.20 8.49 19.21
N GLY A 217 26.41 7.93 20.41
CA GLY A 217 26.57 8.66 21.66
C GLY A 217 25.22 8.86 22.33
N ALA A 218 24.61 10.04 22.18
CA ALA A 218 23.38 10.38 22.90
C ALA A 218 22.11 10.01 22.13
N SER A 219 22.11 10.19 20.80
CA SER A 219 20.98 9.90 19.93
C SER A 219 21.38 9.93 18.46
N TRP A 220 20.52 9.36 17.60
CA TRP A 220 20.62 9.51 16.16
C TRP A 220 20.04 10.86 15.73
N SER A 221 20.78 11.66 14.97
CA SER A 221 20.24 12.88 14.36
C SER A 221 19.20 12.53 13.29
N VAL A 222 18.14 13.33 13.21
CA VAL A 222 17.07 13.20 12.21
C VAL A 222 16.88 14.56 11.53
N TYR A 223 16.73 14.58 10.22
CA TYR A 223 16.57 15.79 9.42
C TYR A 223 15.31 15.70 8.56
N SER A 224 14.44 16.70 8.61
CA SER A 224 13.34 16.90 7.67
C SER A 224 13.69 18.01 6.68
N ALA A 225 12.78 18.33 5.74
CA ALA A 225 13.00 19.38 4.74
C ALA A 225 13.31 20.76 5.35
N ASP A 226 12.78 21.03 6.53
CA ASP A 226 12.68 22.34 7.15
C ASP A 226 13.09 22.36 8.64
N THR A 227 13.29 21.19 9.27
CA THR A 227 13.70 21.08 10.67
C THR A 227 14.72 19.96 10.90
N SER A 228 15.31 19.93 12.09
CA SER A 228 16.20 18.84 12.53
C SER A 228 15.93 18.52 14.00
N GLY A 229 16.07 17.25 14.35
CA GLY A 229 15.83 16.72 15.68
C GLY A 229 16.67 15.48 15.94
N SER A 230 16.16 14.58 16.77
CA SER A 230 16.83 13.31 17.03
C SER A 230 15.84 12.23 17.45
N THR A 231 16.27 10.99 17.48
CA THR A 231 15.51 9.88 18.09
C THR A 231 15.29 10.06 19.59
N LYS A 232 16.07 10.89 20.28
CA LYS A 232 15.87 11.17 21.69
C LYS A 232 14.85 12.27 21.95
N ASP A 233 13.93 12.03 22.88
CA ASP A 233 12.93 12.98 23.36
C ASP A 233 12.05 13.60 22.25
N HIS A 234 11.72 12.82 21.22
CA HIS A 234 10.85 13.23 20.10
C HIS A 234 9.89 12.10 19.70
N THR A 235 8.80 12.49 19.04
CA THR A 235 7.99 11.60 18.21
C THR A 235 8.39 11.81 16.75
N LEU A 236 8.59 10.73 16.00
CA LEU A 236 8.93 10.75 14.58
C LEU A 236 7.82 10.01 13.83
N THR A 237 7.17 10.67 12.88
CA THR A 237 6.20 10.03 11.97
C THR A 237 6.82 9.95 10.59
N ARG A 238 6.68 8.80 9.92
CA ARG A 238 7.16 8.64 8.56
C ARG A 238 6.41 9.63 7.64
N ASP A 239 7.11 10.22 6.69
CA ASP A 239 6.51 11.10 5.68
C ASP A 239 5.55 10.28 4.81
N SER A 240 4.42 10.87 4.43
CA SER A 240 3.35 10.19 3.70
C SER A 240 3.74 9.74 2.29
N ILE A 241 4.78 10.34 1.72
CA ILE A 241 5.31 9.92 0.42
C ILE A 241 6.14 8.63 0.49
N VAL A 242 6.45 8.14 1.69
CA VAL A 242 7.27 6.94 1.88
C VAL A 242 6.37 5.72 1.84
N THR A 243 6.61 4.84 0.86
CA THR A 243 5.78 3.65 0.62
C THR A 243 6.46 2.34 0.98
N THR A 244 7.72 2.37 1.40
CA THR A 244 8.49 1.18 1.72
C THR A 244 9.51 1.46 2.83
N GLY A 245 9.86 0.42 3.59
CA GLY A 245 10.88 0.50 4.62
C GLY A 245 12.27 0.78 4.04
N ASN A 246 13.15 1.37 4.85
CA ASN A 246 14.49 1.73 4.42
C ASN A 246 15.54 1.10 5.33
N THR A 247 16.43 0.31 4.75
CA THR A 247 17.53 -0.38 5.46
C THR A 247 18.80 0.45 5.57
N ASN A 248 18.78 1.72 5.13
CA ASN A 248 19.87 2.67 5.25
C ASN A 248 19.44 3.89 6.07
N TRP A 249 19.81 3.91 7.36
CA TRP A 249 19.47 5.00 8.26
C TRP A 249 20.07 6.35 7.86
N THR A 250 21.18 6.39 7.12
CA THR A 250 21.73 7.69 6.66
C THR A 250 20.80 8.36 5.65
N GLU A 251 20.09 7.56 4.85
CA GLU A 251 19.07 8.04 3.92
C GLU A 251 17.76 8.31 4.68
N ALA A 252 17.27 7.33 5.44
CA ALA A 252 16.01 7.44 6.17
C ALA A 252 16.03 8.56 7.23
N GLY A 253 17.07 8.66 8.05
CA GLY A 253 17.25 9.72 9.05
C GLY A 253 17.71 11.06 8.46
N GLY A 254 18.23 11.06 7.23
CA GLY A 254 18.74 12.24 6.55
C GLY A 254 20.07 12.76 7.11
N THR A 255 20.51 13.90 6.56
CA THR A 255 21.72 14.61 6.95
C THR A 255 21.49 16.12 6.97
N SER A 256 22.46 16.90 7.45
CA SER A 256 22.40 18.37 7.37
C SER A 256 22.28 18.93 5.93
N ALA A 257 22.48 18.11 4.90
CA ALA A 257 22.40 18.50 3.49
C ALA A 257 21.16 17.95 2.76
N THR A 258 20.57 16.87 3.27
CA THR A 258 19.47 16.14 2.61
C THR A 258 18.44 15.74 3.66
N ALA A 259 17.18 16.08 3.43
CA ALA A 259 16.08 15.62 4.27
C ALA A 259 15.99 14.09 4.24
N GLY A 260 15.67 13.51 5.39
CA GLY A 260 15.28 12.13 5.52
C GLY A 260 13.78 11.94 5.31
N GLU A 261 13.30 10.80 5.76
CA GLU A 261 11.96 10.25 5.54
C GLU A 261 11.02 10.50 6.73
N TRP A 262 11.45 11.27 7.74
CA TRP A 262 10.70 11.46 8.97
C TRP A 262 10.28 12.92 9.17
N VAL A 263 9.02 13.11 9.51
CA VAL A 263 8.49 14.34 10.11
C VAL A 263 8.77 14.29 11.61
N ILE A 264 9.33 15.38 12.12
CA ILE A 264 9.85 15.46 13.50
C ILE A 264 8.87 16.25 14.35
N HIS A 265 8.38 15.63 15.42
CA HIS A 265 7.47 16.25 16.38
C HIS A 265 8.10 16.36 17.78
N PRO A 266 7.67 17.34 18.60
CA PRO A 266 8.12 17.44 19.98
C PRO A 266 7.83 16.19 20.82
N LEU A 267 8.53 16.08 21.95
CA LEU A 267 8.25 15.10 23.01
C LEU A 267 6.74 15.01 23.32
N ASP A 268 6.24 13.79 23.48
CA ASP A 268 4.83 13.49 23.82
C ASP A 268 3.80 14.00 22.80
N HIS A 269 4.18 14.08 21.52
CA HIS A 269 3.21 14.23 20.44
C HIS A 269 2.50 12.88 20.20
N PHE A 270 1.20 12.83 20.45
CA PHE A 270 0.37 11.61 20.38
C PHE A 270 -0.76 11.70 19.35
N ASP A 271 -0.84 12.80 18.59
CA ASP A 271 -2.01 13.08 17.75
C ASP A 271 -2.10 12.15 16.53
N ASN A 272 -1.02 11.42 16.22
CA ASN A 272 -0.90 10.58 15.04
C ASN A 272 -0.96 9.05 15.33
N ILE A 273 -1.02 8.64 16.60
CA ILE A 273 -1.00 7.21 16.96
C ILE A 273 -2.26 6.51 16.45
N GLY A 274 -2.09 5.34 15.84
CA GLY A 274 -3.15 4.57 15.21
C GLY A 274 -3.53 5.11 13.84
N GLY A 275 -2.63 5.87 13.20
CA GLY A 275 -2.89 6.49 11.91
C GLY A 275 -1.62 6.90 11.19
N HIS A 276 -1.43 6.38 9.99
CA HIS A 276 -0.43 6.89 9.07
C HIS A 276 -1.12 7.88 8.10
N PRO A 277 -0.87 9.20 8.20
CA PRO A 277 -1.58 10.20 7.40
C PRO A 277 -1.16 10.12 5.94
N ASP A 278 -2.11 10.39 5.05
CA ASP A 278 -1.93 10.46 3.59
C ASP A 278 -1.28 9.22 2.95
N ASP A 279 -1.76 8.04 3.31
CA ASP A 279 -1.47 6.81 2.56
C ASP A 279 -1.61 7.06 1.03
N PRO A 280 -0.55 6.83 0.22
CA PRO A 280 -0.60 7.03 -1.22
C PRO A 280 -1.55 6.06 -1.94
N PHE A 281 -1.94 4.98 -1.25
CA PHE A 281 -2.94 4.00 -1.63
C PHE A 281 -4.22 4.12 -0.81
N ARG A 282 -4.38 5.16 0.04
CA ARG A 282 -5.58 5.32 0.85
C ARG A 282 -6.70 5.48 -0.15
N CYS A 283 -7.53 4.45 -0.24
CA CYS A 283 -8.64 4.42 -1.15
C CYS A 283 -9.69 5.41 -0.61
N TYR A 284 -9.44 6.71 -0.78
CA TYR A 284 -10.43 7.74 -0.57
C TYR A 284 -11.45 7.56 -1.68
N ASN A 285 -12.52 6.85 -1.34
CA ASN A 285 -13.68 6.56 -2.17
C ASN A 285 -13.48 5.43 -3.17
N ASN A 286 -13.86 4.22 -2.76
CA ASN A 286 -14.25 3.14 -3.67
C ASN A 286 -15.59 3.46 -4.35
N ALA A 287 -15.80 4.70 -4.77
CA ALA A 287 -16.88 5.06 -5.69
C ALA A 287 -16.40 4.70 -7.10
N LEU A 288 -16.51 3.42 -7.46
CA LEU A 288 -16.50 3.02 -8.86
C LEU A 288 -17.70 3.68 -9.54
N THR A 289 -17.44 4.80 -10.22
CA THR A 289 -18.47 5.54 -10.96
C THR A 289 -18.46 5.07 -12.39
N PHE A 290 -19.38 4.18 -12.73
CA PHE A 290 -19.64 3.81 -14.11
C PHE A 290 -20.48 4.92 -14.77
N THR A 291 -19.86 5.68 -15.67
CA THR A 291 -20.58 6.65 -16.50
C THR A 291 -20.82 6.03 -17.87
N PHE A 292 -22.07 5.68 -18.16
CA PHE A 292 -22.48 5.20 -19.49
C PHE A 292 -22.92 6.38 -20.34
N TYR A 293 -22.21 6.66 -21.42
CA TYR A 293 -22.66 7.60 -22.43
C TYR A 293 -23.40 6.84 -23.52
N THR A 294 -24.73 6.82 -23.46
CA THR A 294 -25.52 6.56 -24.66
C THR A 294 -25.56 7.88 -25.43
N GLY A 295 -24.95 7.93 -26.61
CA GLY A 295 -24.90 9.15 -27.41
C GLY A 295 -26.30 9.72 -27.60
N SER A 296 -26.53 10.96 -27.17
CA SER A 296 -27.69 11.74 -27.56
C SER A 296 -27.19 13.01 -28.21
N TRP A 297 -27.35 13.12 -29.53
CA TRP A 297 -27.31 14.41 -30.18
C TRP A 297 -28.72 14.99 -30.16
N GLY A 298 -28.82 16.22 -29.66
CA GLY A 298 -30.03 17.02 -29.76
C GLY A 298 -30.45 17.21 -31.22
N GLU A 299 -31.76 17.36 -31.40
CA GLU A 299 -32.46 17.61 -32.67
C GLU A 299 -31.78 18.65 -33.58
#